data_AF-A0A0F2D316-F1
#
_entry.id   AF-A0A0F2D316-F1
#
_cell.length_a   1.000
_cell.length_b   1.000
_cell.length_c   1.000
_cell.angle_alpha   90.00
_cell.angle_beta   90.00
_cell.angle_gamma   90.00
#
_symmetry.space_group_name_H-M   'P 1'
#
loop_
_entity.id
_entity.type
_entity.pdbx_description
1 polymer ?
#
loop_
_entity_poly.entity_id
_entity_poly.type
_entity_poly.pdbx_seq_one_letter_code
_entity_poly.pdbx_strand_id
1 'polypeptide(L)'
;MILNREKHGLGYQEQKIHGILFDVSWLWEEYIYTLLPKDFIHPRNKDKTDGISVFSNRERKVFPDFYHKELKIVLDAKYKKLEDTEKGINREDLFQLISYSYILKAEKAGLIFPSIEQSVNSEIGEVVGYGVLLKKLSIQIPQNASSYNEFCEMMESSEEIFKRNIDKEVGRN
;
A
#
# COMPACT_ATOMS: atom_id res chain seq x y z
N MET A 1 -4.33 2.49 15.38
CA MET A 1 -5.44 3.45 15.60
C MET A 1 -5.15 4.32 16.84
N ILE A 2 -4.98 5.63 16.68
CA ILE A 2 -5.02 6.57 17.82
C ILE A 2 -6.24 7.47 17.58
N LEU A 3 -7.40 7.01 18.04
CA LEU A 3 -8.58 7.85 18.20
C LEU A 3 -8.42 8.61 19.52
N ASN A 4 -7.49 9.56 19.58
CA ASN A 4 -7.40 10.44 20.73
C ASN A 4 -8.46 11.52 20.57
N ARG A 5 -9.48 11.51 21.42
CA ARG A 5 -10.36 12.66 21.70
C ARG A 5 -9.56 13.76 22.42
N GLU A 6 -8.42 14.17 21.88
CA GLU A 6 -7.61 15.21 22.48
C GLU A 6 -8.08 16.58 21.99
N LYS A 7 -8.56 17.37 22.95
CA LYS A 7 -8.99 18.75 22.74
C LYS A 7 -7.78 19.59 22.32
N HIS A 8 -7.67 19.91 21.04
CA HIS A 8 -6.70 20.89 20.54
C HIS A 8 -7.43 22.23 20.38
N GLY A 9 -7.25 23.13 21.35
CA GLY A 9 -7.76 24.50 21.28
C GLY A 9 -6.62 25.47 21.01
N LEU A 10 -6.61 26.08 19.83
CA LEU A 10 -5.77 27.25 19.54
C LEU A 10 -6.63 28.50 19.75
N GLY A 11 -6.51 29.12 20.93
CA GLY A 11 -7.06 30.44 21.23
C GLY A 11 -8.39 30.48 22.01
N TYR A 12 -8.65 31.65 22.61
CA TYR A 12 -9.91 32.03 23.25
C TYR A 12 -11.00 32.19 22.17
N GLN A 13 -11.55 31.09 21.68
CA GLN A 13 -12.79 31.08 20.91
C GLN A 13 -13.77 30.08 21.51
N GLU A 14 -15.00 30.52 21.76
CA GLU A 14 -16.09 29.73 22.36
C GLU A 14 -16.62 28.61 21.44
N GLN A 15 -16.11 28.50 20.21
CA GLN A 15 -16.51 27.45 19.26
C GLN A 15 -15.58 26.23 19.38
N LYS A 16 -16.10 25.17 20.01
CA LYS A 16 -15.42 23.88 20.09
C LYS A 16 -15.49 23.20 18.73
N ILE A 17 -14.34 23.04 18.07
CA ILE A 17 -14.22 22.21 16.87
C ILE A 17 -14.31 20.74 17.30
N HIS A 18 -15.31 20.04 16.78
CA HIS A 18 -15.43 18.58 16.91
C HIS A 18 -14.94 17.95 15.61
N GLY A 19 -13.87 17.15 15.68
CA GLY A 19 -13.29 16.49 14.51
C GLY A 19 -12.65 15.15 14.89
N ILE A 20 -12.46 14.30 13.88
CA ILE A 20 -11.72 13.05 13.99
C ILE A 20 -10.42 13.24 13.20
N LEU A 21 -9.29 13.03 13.86
CA LEU A 21 -7.98 12.95 13.22
C LEU A 21 -7.60 11.48 13.11
N PHE A 22 -7.26 11.02 11.91
CA PHE A 22 -6.77 9.67 11.69
C PHE A 22 -5.68 9.66 10.62
N ASP A 23 -4.86 8.62 10.67
CA ASP A 23 -3.78 8.38 9.72
C ASP A 23 -4.36 7.74 8.45
N VAL A 24 -4.41 8.53 7.37
CA VAL A 24 -4.97 8.09 6.08
C VAL A 24 -4.06 7.07 5.40
N SER A 25 -2.74 7.16 5.59
CA SER A 25 -1.80 6.17 5.04
C SER A 25 -2.02 4.80 5.67
N TRP A 26 -2.20 4.75 6.99
CA TRP A 26 -2.55 3.51 7.68
C TRP A 26 -3.93 2.97 7.25
N LEU A 27 -4.94 3.83 7.09
CA LEU A 27 -6.26 3.39 6.62
C LEU A 27 -6.18 2.77 5.21
N TRP A 28 -5.35 3.35 4.35
CA TRP A 28 -5.10 2.85 3.00
C TRP A 28 -4.44 1.46 3.02
N GLU A 29 -3.45 1.25 3.87
CA GLU A 29 -2.83 -0.06 4.08
C GLU A 29 -3.86 -1.12 4.51
N GLU A 30 -4.66 -0.82 5.54
CA GLU A 30 -5.67 -1.77 6.04
C GLU A 30 -6.75 -2.06 5.00
N TYR A 31 -7.16 -1.05 4.21
CA TYR A 31 -8.10 -1.24 3.11
C TYR A 31 -7.54 -2.17 2.04
N ILE A 32 -6.31 -1.94 1.56
CA ILE A 32 -5.65 -2.84 0.59
C ILE A 32 -5.58 -4.27 1.14
N TYR A 33 -5.26 -4.44 2.42
CA TYR A 33 -5.15 -5.77 3.01
C TYR A 33 -6.42 -6.60 2.89
N THR A 34 -7.60 -5.96 2.92
CA THR A 34 -8.88 -6.65 2.70
C THR A 34 -9.06 -7.19 1.29
N LEU A 35 -8.33 -6.66 0.31
CA LEU A 35 -8.42 -7.00 -1.11
C LEU A 35 -7.35 -8.01 -1.55
N LEU A 36 -6.26 -8.14 -0.80
CA LEU A 36 -5.18 -9.06 -1.13
C LEU A 36 -5.56 -10.53 -0.83
N PRO A 37 -5.00 -11.50 -1.56
CA PRO A 37 -5.12 -12.90 -1.20
C PRO A 37 -4.67 -13.18 0.24
N LYS A 38 -5.37 -14.09 0.94
CA LYS A 38 -5.16 -14.36 2.37
C LYS A 38 -3.74 -14.78 2.78
N ASP A 39 -2.94 -15.25 1.82
CA ASP A 39 -1.57 -15.71 2.05
C ASP A 39 -0.55 -14.56 2.11
N PHE A 40 -0.96 -13.33 1.77
CA PHE A 40 -0.16 -12.14 2.05
C PHE A 40 -0.10 -11.88 3.55
N ILE A 41 1.12 -11.64 4.02
CA ILE A 41 1.40 -11.26 5.39
C ILE A 41 1.43 -9.74 5.46
N HIS A 42 0.70 -9.16 6.42
CA HIS A 42 0.71 -7.74 6.75
C HIS A 42 1.37 -7.50 8.13
N PRO A 43 2.70 -7.27 8.19
CA PRO A 43 3.43 -7.01 9.42
C PRO A 43 2.89 -5.81 10.20
N ARG A 44 2.74 -5.98 11.51
CA ARG A 44 2.32 -4.89 12.39
C ARG A 44 3.48 -4.39 13.20
N ASN A 45 4.02 -3.24 12.83
CA ASN A 45 5.13 -2.61 13.57
C ASN A 45 4.75 -2.31 15.03
N LYS A 46 3.52 -1.81 15.27
CA LYS A 46 3.03 -1.48 16.62
C LYS A 46 2.94 -2.71 17.52
N ASP A 47 2.52 -3.84 16.97
CA ASP A 47 2.38 -5.11 17.68
C ASP A 47 3.67 -5.96 17.61
N LYS A 48 4.68 -5.49 16.87
CA LYS A 48 5.96 -6.15 16.57
C LYS A 48 5.82 -7.57 15.98
N THR A 49 4.70 -7.84 15.31
CA THR A 49 4.42 -9.13 14.67
C THR A 49 4.89 -9.15 13.22
N ASP A 50 5.35 -10.31 12.77
CA ASP A 50 5.67 -10.64 11.37
C ASP A 50 6.70 -9.76 10.65
N GLY A 51 7.35 -8.83 11.36
CA GLY A 51 8.48 -8.06 10.85
C GLY A 51 9.66 -8.97 10.50
N ILE A 52 10.37 -8.58 9.45
CA ILE A 52 11.47 -9.35 8.87
C ILE A 52 12.80 -8.94 9.51
N SER A 53 13.59 -9.90 9.97
CA SER A 53 14.90 -9.62 10.56
C SER A 53 15.91 -9.22 9.48
N VAL A 54 16.61 -8.12 9.69
CA VAL A 54 17.64 -7.62 8.76
C VAL A 54 18.96 -8.38 8.93
N PHE A 55 19.26 -8.83 10.14
CA PHE A 55 20.51 -9.51 10.47
C PHE A 55 20.23 -10.88 11.08
N SER A 56 21.12 -11.83 10.79
CA SER A 56 21.04 -13.20 11.35
C SER A 56 21.20 -13.25 12.88
N ASN A 57 21.83 -12.23 13.47
CA ASN A 57 22.25 -12.20 14.87
C ASN A 57 21.71 -11.02 15.69
N ARG A 58 20.72 -10.26 15.20
CA ARG A 58 20.16 -9.08 15.90
C ARG A 58 18.65 -8.98 15.79
N GLU A 59 18.05 -8.25 16.74
CA GLU A 59 16.61 -7.95 16.82
C GLU A 59 16.12 -6.86 15.85
N ARG A 60 16.99 -6.30 14.96
CA ARG A 60 16.53 -5.24 14.06
C ARG A 60 15.58 -5.83 13.02
N LYS A 61 14.31 -5.52 13.17
CA LYS A 61 13.25 -5.84 12.22
C LYS A 61 12.93 -4.65 11.34
N VAL A 62 12.51 -4.95 10.11
CA VAL A 62 11.80 -4.00 9.25
C VAL A 62 10.42 -4.57 8.92
N PHE A 63 9.52 -3.70 8.51
CA PHE A 63 8.11 -4.00 8.35
C PHE A 63 7.70 -3.51 6.95
N PRO A 64 7.79 -4.36 5.92
CA PRO A 64 7.08 -4.09 4.67
C PRO A 64 5.58 -4.07 4.95
N ASP A 65 4.82 -3.33 4.15
CA ASP A 65 3.36 -3.30 4.32
C ASP A 65 2.76 -4.67 4.00
N PHE A 66 3.16 -5.29 2.90
CA PHE A 66 2.75 -6.66 2.58
C PHE A 66 3.88 -7.48 1.98
N TYR A 67 3.89 -8.78 2.26
CA TYR A 67 4.75 -9.71 1.54
C TYR A 67 4.16 -11.11 1.48
N HIS A 68 4.54 -11.85 0.44
CA HIS A 68 4.19 -13.24 0.25
C HIS A 68 5.47 -14.06 0.14
N LYS A 69 5.70 -14.99 1.08
CA LYS A 69 6.94 -15.76 1.16
C LYS A 69 7.13 -16.71 -0.03
N GLU A 70 6.13 -17.55 -0.29
CA GLU A 70 6.25 -18.59 -1.35
C GLU A 70 6.34 -17.99 -2.76
N LEU A 71 5.47 -17.01 -3.06
CA LEU A 71 5.47 -16.31 -4.34
C LEU A 71 6.56 -15.23 -4.45
N LYS A 72 7.32 -14.99 -3.38
CA LYS A 72 8.43 -14.03 -3.33
C LYS A 72 8.01 -12.64 -3.81
N ILE A 73 6.90 -12.14 -3.26
CA ILE A 73 6.33 -10.82 -3.60
C ILE A 73 6.45 -9.89 -2.40
N VAL A 74 6.80 -8.63 -2.64
CA VAL A 74 6.73 -7.55 -1.64
C VAL A 74 5.88 -6.41 -2.19
N LEU A 75 4.94 -5.89 -1.41
CA LEU A 75 4.10 -4.76 -1.79
C LEU A 75 4.18 -3.68 -0.71
N ASP A 76 4.17 -2.43 -1.16
CA ASP A 76 4.26 -1.25 -0.30
C ASP A 76 3.16 -0.27 -0.72
N ALA A 77 2.34 0.16 0.24
CA ALA A 77 1.21 1.03 -0.01
C ALA A 77 1.62 2.50 0.11
N LYS A 78 1.17 3.32 -0.82
CA LYS A 78 1.36 4.78 -0.75
C LYS A 78 0.05 5.49 -1.03
N TYR A 79 -0.42 6.25 -0.04
CA TYR A 79 -1.51 7.19 -0.23
C TYR A 79 -0.99 8.49 -0.88
N LYS A 80 -0.64 8.41 -2.17
CA LYS A 80 -0.09 9.51 -2.99
C LYS A 80 -0.59 9.36 -4.43
N LYS A 81 -0.78 10.48 -5.14
CA LYS A 81 -1.05 10.47 -6.60
C LYS A 81 0.24 10.12 -7.34
N LEU A 82 0.25 9.01 -8.07
CA LEU A 82 1.42 8.49 -8.80
C LEU A 82 1.09 8.11 -10.26
N GLU A 83 -0.14 8.38 -10.72
CA GLU A 83 -0.62 8.04 -12.06
C GLU A 83 0.14 8.72 -13.19
N ASP A 84 0.51 10.00 -13.04
CA ASP A 84 1.18 10.79 -14.09
C ASP A 84 2.70 10.55 -14.16
N THR A 85 3.23 9.85 -13.16
CA THR A 85 4.67 9.59 -13.08
C THR A 85 5.00 8.34 -13.89
N GLU A 86 5.13 8.48 -15.21
CA GLU A 86 5.33 7.37 -16.18
C GLU A 86 6.31 6.29 -15.68
N LYS A 87 7.40 6.68 -15.01
CA LYS A 87 8.35 5.77 -14.34
C LYS A 87 8.66 6.12 -12.88
N GLY A 88 8.13 7.24 -12.39
CA GLY A 88 8.65 7.87 -11.18
C GLY A 88 8.12 7.27 -9.90
N ILE A 89 8.94 6.47 -9.22
CA ILE A 89 8.84 6.35 -7.76
C ILE A 89 9.77 7.41 -7.18
N ASN A 90 9.40 8.05 -6.08
CA ASN A 90 10.40 8.83 -5.34
C ASN A 90 11.55 7.92 -4.87
N ARG A 91 12.69 8.53 -4.57
CA ARG A 91 13.92 7.80 -4.27
C ARG A 91 13.78 6.95 -3.00
N GLU A 92 13.09 7.45 -1.97
CA GLU A 92 12.92 6.74 -0.70
C GLU A 92 12.08 5.46 -0.88
N ASP A 93 10.92 5.56 -1.51
CA ASP A 93 10.00 4.45 -1.73
C ASP A 93 10.66 3.39 -2.66
N LEU A 94 11.45 3.83 -3.65
CA LEU A 94 12.24 2.93 -4.50
C LEU A 94 13.26 2.12 -3.68
N PHE A 95 14.05 2.79 -2.83
CA PHE A 95 15.05 2.13 -2.01
C PHE A 95 14.45 1.24 -0.92
N GLN A 96 13.26 1.59 -0.41
CA GLN A 96 12.49 0.77 0.49
C GLN A 96 12.13 -0.56 -0.18
N LEU A 97 11.51 -0.53 -1.37
CA LEU A 97 11.18 -1.72 -2.15
C LEU A 97 12.41 -2.58 -2.44
N ILE A 98 13.51 -1.97 -2.90
CA ILE A 98 14.76 -2.70 -3.21
C ILE A 98 15.29 -3.40 -1.94
N SER A 99 15.31 -2.69 -0.80
CA SER A 99 15.83 -3.23 0.46
C SER A 99 15.00 -4.42 0.94
N TYR A 100 13.68 -4.28 0.93
CA TYR A 100 12.78 -5.37 1.34
C TYR A 100 12.89 -6.56 0.40
N SER A 101 12.93 -6.30 -0.90
CA SER A 101 13.08 -7.34 -1.92
C SER A 101 14.37 -8.13 -1.72
N TYR A 102 15.48 -7.45 -1.44
CA TYR A 102 16.76 -8.12 -1.20
C TYR A 102 16.71 -9.01 0.05
N ILE A 103 16.18 -8.50 1.17
CA ILE A 103 16.11 -9.24 2.45
C ILE A 103 15.20 -10.48 2.31
N LEU A 104 14.05 -10.31 1.65
CA LEU A 104 13.07 -11.38 1.45
C LEU A 104 13.39 -12.29 0.26
N LYS A 105 14.42 -11.97 -0.52
CA LYS A 105 14.73 -12.62 -1.80
C LYS A 105 13.53 -12.63 -2.75
N ALA A 106 12.83 -11.50 -2.79
CA ALA A 106 11.65 -11.30 -3.62
C ALA A 106 12.03 -11.29 -5.11
N GLU A 107 11.17 -11.86 -5.95
CA GLU A 107 11.29 -11.83 -7.41
C GLU A 107 10.45 -10.70 -8.01
N LYS A 108 9.37 -10.31 -7.33
CA LYS A 108 8.51 -9.19 -7.70
C LYS A 108 8.34 -8.25 -6.53
N ALA A 109 8.30 -6.95 -6.81
CA ALA A 109 7.85 -5.98 -5.84
C ALA A 109 6.99 -4.89 -6.46
N GLY A 110 6.11 -4.27 -5.67
CA GLY A 110 5.15 -3.34 -6.22
C GLY A 110 4.74 -2.23 -5.27
N LEU A 111 4.39 -1.08 -5.83
CA LEU A 111 3.68 -0.03 -5.12
C LEU A 111 2.20 -0.09 -5.42
N ILE A 112 1.39 0.06 -4.36
CA ILE A 112 -0.06 0.18 -4.47
C ILE A 112 -0.51 1.57 -4.03
N PHE A 113 -1.20 2.29 -4.90
CA PHE A 113 -1.61 3.67 -4.65
C PHE A 113 -3.02 3.96 -5.18
N PRO A 114 -3.73 4.96 -4.61
CA PRO A 114 -5.00 5.39 -5.17
C PRO A 114 -4.75 6.21 -6.44
N SER A 115 -5.59 6.06 -7.47
CA SER A 115 -5.61 6.96 -8.63
C SER A 115 -6.98 7.56 -8.82
N ILE A 116 -7.03 8.82 -9.23
CA ILE A 116 -8.30 9.50 -9.53
C ILE A 116 -8.65 9.46 -11.02
N GLU A 117 -7.66 9.27 -11.89
CA GLU A 117 -7.84 9.34 -13.33
C GLU A 117 -8.11 7.97 -13.93
N GLN A 118 -7.27 6.98 -13.61
CA GLN A 118 -7.31 5.67 -14.26
C GLN A 118 -6.71 4.55 -13.42
N SER A 119 -7.09 3.31 -13.73
CA SER A 119 -6.37 2.13 -13.24
C SER A 119 -5.01 2.04 -13.91
N VAL A 120 -3.97 1.82 -13.10
CA VAL A 120 -2.58 1.65 -13.53
C VAL A 120 -2.14 0.24 -13.15
N ASN A 121 -1.59 -0.49 -14.11
CA ASN A 121 -0.84 -1.72 -13.89
C ASN A 121 0.33 -1.72 -14.86
N SER A 122 1.49 -1.27 -14.40
CA SER A 122 2.66 -1.06 -15.25
C SER A 122 3.95 -1.50 -14.59
N GLU A 123 4.90 -1.91 -15.41
CA GLU A 123 6.26 -2.19 -14.98
C GLU A 123 7.05 -0.88 -14.89
N ILE A 124 7.77 -0.72 -13.78
CA ILE A 124 8.77 0.33 -13.62
C ILE A 124 10.08 -0.13 -14.25
N GLY A 125 10.43 -1.40 -14.03
CA GLY A 125 11.61 -2.05 -14.58
C GLY A 125 12.19 -3.12 -13.66
N GLU A 126 13.14 -3.88 -14.20
CA GLU A 126 13.91 -4.85 -13.45
C GLU A 126 15.13 -4.19 -12.79
N VAL A 127 15.33 -4.42 -11.50
CA VAL A 127 16.48 -3.88 -10.77
C VAL A 127 17.74 -4.62 -11.17
N VAL A 128 18.72 -3.88 -11.69
CA VAL A 128 20.03 -4.42 -12.04
C VAL A 128 20.67 -5.10 -10.82
N GLY A 129 21.19 -6.31 -11.04
CA GLY A 129 21.82 -7.12 -10.00
C GLY A 129 20.91 -8.26 -9.55
N TYR A 130 20.09 -8.04 -8.52
CA TYR A 130 19.26 -9.11 -7.94
C TYR A 130 18.03 -9.48 -8.79
N GLY A 131 17.71 -8.69 -9.83
CA GLY A 131 16.71 -9.05 -10.84
C GLY A 131 15.25 -8.93 -10.38
N VAL A 132 14.97 -8.18 -9.31
CA VAL A 132 13.58 -7.99 -8.87
C VAL A 132 12.82 -7.10 -9.86
N LEU A 133 11.66 -7.57 -10.33
CA LEU A 133 10.77 -6.80 -11.19
C LEU A 133 9.91 -5.85 -10.36
N LEU A 134 10.04 -4.55 -10.58
CA LEU A 134 9.25 -3.52 -9.89
C LEU A 134 8.02 -3.12 -10.70
N LYS A 135 6.86 -3.07 -10.05
CA LYS A 135 5.57 -2.67 -10.64
C LYS A 135 4.87 -1.53 -9.90
N LYS A 136 3.98 -0.86 -10.61
CA LYS A 136 2.99 0.08 -10.09
C LYS A 136 1.61 -0.48 -10.31
N LEU A 137 0.82 -0.55 -9.25
CA LEU A 137 -0.58 -0.92 -9.30
C LEU A 137 -1.40 0.20 -8.66
N SER A 138 -2.49 0.61 -9.29
CA SER A 138 -3.44 1.52 -8.68
C SER A 138 -4.81 0.87 -8.46
N ILE A 139 -5.53 1.46 -7.51
CA ILE A 139 -6.98 1.28 -7.39
C ILE A 139 -7.60 2.62 -7.75
N GLN A 140 -8.49 2.62 -8.74
CA GLN A 140 -9.19 3.83 -9.15
C GLN A 140 -10.21 4.24 -8.08
N ILE A 141 -10.18 5.51 -7.69
CA ILE A 141 -11.12 6.10 -6.74
C ILE A 141 -12.10 6.98 -7.53
N PRO A 142 -13.38 6.59 -7.68
CA PRO A 142 -14.38 7.32 -8.43
C PRO A 142 -14.56 8.75 -7.94
N GLN A 143 -14.59 9.72 -8.85
CA GLN A 143 -14.80 11.14 -8.52
C GLN A 143 -16.21 11.64 -8.88
N ASN A 144 -16.89 10.97 -9.81
CA ASN A 144 -18.13 11.44 -10.44
C ASN A 144 -19.31 10.51 -10.13
N ALA A 145 -19.55 10.21 -8.85
CA ALA A 145 -20.73 9.45 -8.42
C ALA A 145 -21.85 10.42 -8.02
N SER A 146 -23.07 10.14 -8.47
CA SER A 146 -24.27 10.92 -8.15
C SER A 146 -24.87 10.54 -6.80
N SER A 147 -24.46 9.42 -6.21
CA SER A 147 -24.89 8.95 -4.89
C SER A 147 -23.83 8.10 -4.21
N TYR A 148 -23.98 7.89 -2.90
CA TYR A 148 -23.11 6.99 -2.14
C TYR A 148 -23.20 5.54 -2.64
N ASN A 149 -24.40 5.06 -2.98
CA ASN A 149 -24.57 3.70 -3.51
C ASN A 149 -23.86 3.53 -4.85
N GLU A 150 -23.99 4.51 -5.75
CA GLU A 150 -23.27 4.51 -7.03
C GLU A 150 -21.75 4.54 -6.82
N PHE A 151 -21.27 5.33 -5.86
CA PHE A 151 -19.85 5.32 -5.49
C PHE A 151 -19.39 3.93 -5.03
N CYS A 152 -20.18 3.24 -4.20
CA CYS A 152 -19.87 1.87 -3.77
C CYS A 152 -19.81 0.89 -4.95
N GLU A 153 -20.79 0.93 -5.87
CA GLU A 153 -20.80 0.05 -7.06
C GLU A 153 -19.58 0.30 -7.97
N MET A 154 -19.19 1.57 -8.14
CA MET A 154 -17.99 1.94 -8.90
C MET A 154 -16.69 1.51 -8.19
N MET A 155 -16.65 1.60 -6.86
CA MET A 155 -15.54 1.10 -6.05
C MET A 155 -15.41 -0.42 -6.15
N GLU A 156 -16.50 -1.18 -6.05
CA GLU A 156 -16.50 -2.63 -6.24
C GLU A 156 -15.90 -3.01 -7.61
N SER A 157 -16.28 -2.29 -8.66
CA SER A 157 -15.70 -2.50 -10.00
C SER A 157 -14.19 -2.26 -10.04
N SER A 158 -13.72 -1.23 -9.33
CA SER A 158 -12.30 -0.86 -9.23
C SER A 158 -11.50 -1.88 -8.40
N GLU A 159 -12.10 -2.39 -7.32
CA GLU A 159 -11.54 -3.47 -6.49
C GLU A 159 -11.40 -4.76 -7.30
N GLU A 160 -12.39 -5.13 -8.11
CA GLU A 160 -12.33 -6.33 -8.95
C GLU A 160 -11.25 -6.23 -10.03
N ILE A 161 -11.04 -5.05 -10.61
CA ILE A 161 -9.92 -4.81 -11.53
C ILE A 161 -8.58 -4.99 -10.80
N PHE A 162 -8.45 -4.42 -9.60
CA PHE A 162 -7.25 -4.56 -8.79
C PHE A 162 -6.97 -6.01 -8.39
N LYS A 163 -7.97 -6.75 -7.90
CA LYS A 163 -7.85 -8.18 -7.55
C LYS A 163 -7.38 -9.00 -8.74
N ARG A 164 -7.98 -8.81 -9.92
CA ARG A 164 -7.54 -9.49 -11.16
C ARG A 164 -6.10 -9.17 -11.54
N ASN A 165 -5.65 -7.94 -11.32
CA ASN A 165 -4.25 -7.57 -11.56
C ASN A 165 -3.32 -8.28 -10.57
N ILE A 166 -3.68 -8.35 -9.28
CA ILE A 166 -2.92 -9.10 -8.27
C ILE A 166 -2.91 -10.60 -8.57
N ASP A 167 -4.05 -11.19 -8.97
CA ASP A 167 -4.17 -12.61 -9.32
C ASP A 167 -3.23 -13.02 -10.46
N LYS A 168 -3.09 -12.17 -11.47
CA LYS A 168 -2.09 -12.33 -12.53
C LYS A 168 -0.66 -12.30 -12.00
N GLU A 169 -0.38 -11.45 -11.01
CA GLU A 169 0.96 -11.41 -10.40
C GLU A 169 1.26 -12.65 -9.55
N VAL A 170 0.26 -13.21 -8.89
CA VAL A 170 0.40 -14.44 -8.08
C VAL A 170 0.28 -15.73 -8.90
N GLY A 171 0.02 -15.64 -10.21
CA GLY A 171 -0.09 -16.79 -11.12
C GLY A 171 -1.36 -17.63 -10.92
N ARG A 172 -2.43 -17.03 -10.37
CA ARG A 172 -3.75 -17.66 -10.27
C ARG A 172 -4.55 -17.27 -11.51
N ASN A 173 -4.76 -18.23 -12.41
CA ASN A 173 -5.64 -18.08 -13.58
C ASN A 173 -7.09 -18.39 -13.22
#